data_AF-A0A4Q3YNN3-F1
#
_entry.id   AF-A0A4Q3YNN3-F1
#
_cell.length_a   1.000
_cell.length_b   1.000
_cell.length_c   1.000
_cell.angle_alpha   90.00
_cell.angle_beta   90.00
_cell.angle_gamma   90.00
#
_symmetry.space_group_name_H-M   'P 1'
#
loop_
_entity.id
_entity.type
_entity.pdbx_description
1 polymer ?
#
loop_
_entity_poly.entity_id
_entity_poly.type
_entity_poly.pdbx_seq_one_letter_code
_entity_poly.pdbx_strand_id
1 'polypeptide(L)'
;MSQNLVDITFDTTNLAAIDAALASLEAEFAQLVALTPEQRRQLNKMGDKSEAFCRQAVDVLELNPGVTPRNFDPASLRRDLTALDALRPRMMRVIKL
;
A
#
# COMPACT_ATOMS: atom_id res chain seq x y z
N MET A 1 -16.55 1.87 -39.28
CA MET A 1 -17.73 1.77 -38.41
C MET A 1 -17.23 1.56 -36.99
N SER A 2 -17.16 2.60 -36.15
CA SER A 2 -16.77 2.45 -34.75
C SER A 2 -17.99 1.99 -33.95
N GLN A 3 -18.02 0.74 -33.54
CA GLN A 3 -19.07 0.20 -32.68
C GLN A 3 -18.95 0.84 -31.29
N ASN A 4 -20.06 1.34 -30.73
CA ASN A 4 -20.08 1.67 -29.32
C ASN A 4 -20.09 0.36 -28.52
N LEU A 5 -19.04 0.13 -27.73
CA LEU A 5 -18.82 -1.10 -26.96
C LEU A 5 -19.27 -0.97 -25.50
N VAL A 6 -19.75 0.20 -25.08
CA VAL A 6 -20.08 0.47 -23.67
C VAL A 6 -21.41 1.22 -23.57
N ASP A 7 -22.36 0.60 -22.88
CA ASP A 7 -23.61 1.18 -22.40
C ASP A 7 -23.89 0.59 -21.00
N ILE A 8 -23.51 1.33 -19.95
CA ILE A 8 -23.59 0.89 -18.55
C ILE A 8 -24.42 1.88 -17.75
N THR A 9 -25.33 1.37 -16.94
CA THR A 9 -26.08 2.12 -15.93
C THR A 9 -25.98 1.41 -14.59
N PHE A 10 -25.81 2.18 -13.51
CA PHE A 10 -25.85 1.69 -12.14
C PHE A 10 -27.15 2.14 -11.50
N ASP A 11 -27.93 1.20 -10.98
CA ASP A 11 -29.08 1.53 -10.13
C ASP A 11 -28.64 1.91 -8.71
N THR A 12 -29.58 2.40 -7.91
CA THR A 12 -29.34 2.84 -6.53
C THR A 12 -28.91 1.69 -5.61
N THR A 13 -29.31 0.46 -5.90
CA THR A 13 -28.93 -0.73 -5.11
C THR A 13 -27.45 -1.04 -5.31
N ASN A 14 -26.98 -0.98 -6.56
CA ASN A 14 -25.59 -1.22 -6.91
C ASN A 14 -24.67 -0.15 -6.29
N LEU A 15 -25.07 1.12 -6.37
CA LEU A 15 -24.30 2.21 -5.75
C LEU A 15 -24.24 2.07 -4.22
N ALA A 16 -25.35 1.75 -3.57
CA ALA A 16 -25.38 1.53 -2.12
C ALA A 16 -24.48 0.35 -1.69
N ALA A 17 -24.44 -0.73 -2.48
CA ALA A 17 -23.56 -1.86 -2.21
C ALA A 17 -22.07 -1.50 -2.36
N ILE A 18 -21.72 -0.66 -3.34
CA ILE A 18 -20.36 -0.15 -3.53
C ILE A 18 -19.95 0.72 -2.34
N ASP A 19 -20.80 1.65 -1.92
CA ASP A 19 -20.52 2.54 -0.79
C ASP A 19 -20.32 1.76 0.52
N ALA A 20 -21.14 0.73 0.76
CA ALA A 20 -20.98 -0.15 1.93
C ALA A 20 -19.65 -0.93 1.90
N ALA A 21 -19.23 -1.40 0.72
CA ALA A 21 -17.94 -2.06 0.55
C ALA A 21 -16.77 -1.09 0.78
N LEU A 22 -16.87 0.14 0.28
CA LEU A 22 -15.87 1.18 0.50
C LEU A 22 -15.76 1.54 1.99
N ALA A 23 -16.88 1.75 2.68
CA ALA A 23 -16.89 2.02 4.12
C ALA A 23 -16.23 0.89 4.94
N SER A 24 -16.46 -0.36 4.53
CA SER A 24 -15.80 -1.52 5.16
C SER A 24 -14.29 -1.50 4.94
N LEU A 25 -13.83 -1.18 3.72
CA LEU A 25 -12.40 -1.05 3.42
C LEU A 25 -11.75 0.10 4.19
N GLU A 26 -12.42 1.24 4.30
CA GLU A 26 -11.94 2.41 5.05
C GLU A 26 -11.73 2.08 6.53
N ALA A 27 -12.64 1.31 7.14
CA ALA A 27 -12.51 0.86 8.52
C ALA A 27 -11.29 -0.08 8.72
N GLU A 28 -11.11 -1.05 7.84
CA GLU A 28 -9.98 -2.00 7.92
C GLU A 28 -8.63 -1.32 7.64
N PHE A 29 -8.62 -0.26 6.83
CA PHE A 29 -7.42 0.51 6.50
C PHE A 29 -7.17 1.72 7.41
N ALA A 30 -7.86 1.83 8.55
CA ALA A 30 -7.71 2.95 9.48
C ALA A 30 -6.28 3.17 10.01
N GLN A 31 -5.42 2.14 9.93
CA GLN A 31 -4.01 2.22 10.33
C GLN A 31 -3.10 2.86 9.27
N LEU A 32 -3.58 3.03 8.03
CA LEU A 32 -2.79 3.65 6.96
C LEU A 32 -2.67 5.16 7.18
N VAL A 33 -1.48 5.68 6.92
CA VAL A 33 -1.21 7.13 7.01
C VAL A 33 -1.59 7.80 5.70
N ALA A 34 -2.56 8.72 5.76
CA ALA A 34 -2.94 9.57 4.64
C ALA A 34 -1.92 10.70 4.45
N LEU A 35 -0.97 10.49 3.53
CA LEU A 35 0.03 11.50 3.18
C LEU A 35 -0.58 12.61 2.32
N THR A 36 -0.29 13.87 2.65
CA THR A 36 -0.64 15.04 1.83
C THR A 36 0.11 15.03 0.50
N PRO A 37 -0.37 15.75 -0.53
CA PRO A 37 0.35 15.87 -1.80
C PRO A 37 1.80 16.37 -1.64
N GLU A 38 2.03 17.32 -0.73
CA GLU A 38 3.35 17.88 -0.40
C GLU A 38 4.28 16.79 0.16
N GLN A 39 3.81 16.05 1.17
CA GLN A 39 4.56 14.94 1.79
C GLN A 39 4.89 13.86 0.76
N ARG A 40 3.94 13.49 -0.11
CA ARG A 40 4.16 12.49 -1.16
C ARG A 40 5.22 12.91 -2.19
N ARG A 41 5.37 14.21 -2.45
CA ARG A 41 6.39 14.74 -3.38
C ARG A 41 7.80 14.72 -2.76
N GLN A 42 7.89 14.95 -1.45
CA GLN A 42 9.17 14.98 -0.73
C GLN A 42 9.71 13.58 -0.41
N LEU A 43 8.86 12.56 -0.41
CA LEU A 43 9.29 11.19 -0.11
C LEU A 43 10.07 10.56 -1.25
N ASN A 44 11.23 10.01 -0.92
CA ASN A 44 11.96 9.08 -1.79
C ASN A 44 11.23 7.74 -1.80
N LYS A 45 10.58 7.44 -2.92
CA LYS A 45 9.83 6.18 -3.10
C LYS A 45 10.79 5.04 -3.35
N MET A 46 10.53 3.90 -2.72
CA MET A 46 11.20 2.66 -3.09
C MET A 46 10.60 2.16 -4.41
N GLY A 47 11.43 2.02 -5.43
CA GLY A 47 11.10 1.29 -6.64
C GLY A 47 11.65 -0.13 -6.55
N ASP A 48 11.40 -0.95 -7.57
CA ASP A 48 11.69 -2.40 -7.53
C ASP A 48 13.14 -2.73 -7.09
N LYS A 49 14.12 -1.98 -7.60
CA LYS A 49 15.53 -2.19 -7.26
C LYS A 49 15.90 -1.71 -5.85
N SER A 50 15.40 -0.54 -5.45
CA SER A 50 15.74 0.03 -4.13
C SER A 50 15.03 -0.71 -3.00
N GLU A 51 13.83 -1.23 -3.23
CA GLU A 51 13.16 -2.06 -2.24
C GLU A 51 13.88 -3.37 -1.97
N ALA A 52 14.33 -4.07 -3.02
CA ALA A 52 15.09 -5.31 -2.86
C ALA A 52 16.36 -5.09 -2.03
N PHE A 53 17.07 -3.98 -2.27
CA PHE A 53 18.20 -3.56 -1.45
C PHE A 53 17.79 -3.29 0.00
N CYS A 54 16.72 -2.53 0.24
CA CYS A 54 16.26 -2.22 1.59
C CYS A 54 15.90 -3.49 2.39
N ARG A 55 15.27 -4.48 1.75
CA ARG A 55 14.93 -5.76 2.39
C ARG A 55 16.18 -6.52 2.85
N GLN A 56 17.17 -6.63 1.98
CA GLN A 56 18.46 -7.23 2.35
C GLN A 56 19.18 -6.41 3.43
N ALA A 57 19.09 -5.08 3.37
CA ALA A 57 19.68 -4.23 4.39
C ALA A 57 19.06 -4.50 5.77
N VAL A 58 17.74 -4.72 5.88
CA VAL A 58 17.11 -5.07 7.17
C VAL A 58 17.74 -6.31 7.80
N ASP A 59 18.01 -7.36 7.01
CA ASP A 59 18.67 -8.58 7.51
C ASP A 59 20.05 -8.24 8.12
N VAL A 60 20.83 -7.40 7.44
CA VAL A 60 22.15 -6.99 7.90
C VAL A 60 22.06 -6.12 9.16
N LEU A 61 21.10 -5.20 9.23
CA LEU A 61 20.91 -4.32 10.39
C LEU A 61 20.48 -5.10 11.64
N GLU A 62 19.62 -6.11 11.49
CA GLU A 62 19.21 -6.99 12.59
C GLU A 62 20.39 -7.80 13.16
N LEU A 63 21.32 -8.24 12.31
CA LEU A 63 22.53 -8.94 12.72
C LEU A 63 23.61 -8.03 13.31
N ASN A 64 23.51 -6.71 13.08
CA ASN A 64 24.53 -5.73 13.47
C ASN A 64 23.91 -4.52 14.18
N PRO A 65 23.33 -4.70 15.39
CA PRO A 65 22.57 -3.64 16.09
C PRO A 65 23.42 -2.40 16.44
N GLY A 66 24.75 -2.51 16.45
CA GLY A 66 25.65 -1.38 16.69
C GLY A 66 25.85 -0.44 15.49
N VAL A 67 25.40 -0.82 14.29
CA VAL A 67 25.52 0.01 13.07
C VAL A 67 24.41 1.04 12.98
N THR A 68 23.26 0.77 13.59
CA THR A 68 22.10 1.66 13.56
C THR A 68 22.10 2.63 14.74
N PRO A 69 21.60 3.87 14.54
CA PRO A 69 21.28 4.77 15.63
C PRO A 69 20.35 4.10 16.66
N ARG A 70 20.47 4.47 17.95
CA ARG A 70 19.69 3.87 19.05
C ARG A 70 18.17 4.02 18.91
N ASN A 71 17.71 4.99 18.11
CA ASN A 71 16.30 5.26 17.86
C ASN A 71 15.76 4.56 16.61
N PHE A 72 16.54 3.71 15.95
CA PHE A 72 16.11 2.94 14.80
C PHE A 72 15.69 1.53 15.24
N ASP A 73 14.51 1.08 14.82
CA ASP A 73 13.98 -0.27 15.10
C ASP A 73 13.90 -1.10 13.80
N PRO A 74 14.91 -1.95 13.52
CA PRO A 74 14.89 -2.85 12.37
C PRO A 74 13.70 -3.82 12.38
N ALA A 75 13.25 -4.25 13.56
CA ALA A 75 12.13 -5.18 13.69
C ALA A 75 10.80 -4.50 13.32
N SER A 76 10.64 -3.19 13.62
CA SER A 76 9.49 -2.44 13.11
C SER A 76 9.51 -2.34 11.58
N LEU A 77 10.66 -2.02 11.00
CA LEU A 77 10.80 -1.96 9.54
C LEU A 77 10.44 -3.30 8.88
N ARG A 78 10.84 -4.44 9.47
CA ARG A 78 10.45 -5.78 8.99
C ARG A 78 8.93 -5.99 9.01
N ARG A 79 8.26 -5.58 10.09
CA ARG A 79 6.80 -5.69 10.22
C ARG A 79 6.11 -4.88 9.13
N ASP A 80 6.57 -3.66 8.88
CA ASP A 80 5.99 -2.78 7.86
C ASP A 80 6.16 -3.37 6.44
N LEU A 81 7.34 -3.92 6.12
CA LEU A 81 7.59 -4.59 4.84
C LEU A 81 6.69 -5.83 4.65
N THR A 82 6.46 -6.58 5.73
CA THR A 82 5.57 -7.75 5.72
C THR A 82 4.11 -7.34 5.52
N ALA A 83 3.68 -6.26 6.17
CA ALA A 83 2.34 -5.69 5.97
C ALA A 83 2.14 -5.24 4.51
N LEU A 84 3.16 -4.58 3.93
CA LEU A 84 3.14 -4.20 2.51
C LEU A 84 2.97 -5.42 1.59
N ASP A 85 3.69 -6.52 1.87
CA ASP A 85 3.57 -7.76 1.10
C ASP A 85 2.17 -8.38 1.19
N ALA A 86 1.55 -8.33 2.37
CA ALA A 86 0.18 -8.79 2.55
C ALA A 86 -0.83 -7.95 1.73
N LEU A 87 -0.61 -6.62 1.63
CA LEU A 87 -1.52 -5.69 0.94
C LEU A 87 -1.42 -5.74 -0.59
N ARG A 88 -0.23 -5.98 -1.15
CA ARG A 88 0.02 -6.03 -2.62
C ARG A 88 -0.99 -6.83 -3.44
N PRO A 89 -1.29 -8.10 -3.13
CA PRO A 89 -2.27 -8.85 -3.91
C PRO A 89 -3.70 -8.29 -3.79
N ARG A 90 -4.05 -7.61 -2.68
CA ARG A 90 -5.36 -6.95 -2.54
C ARG A 90 -5.42 -5.70 -3.40
N MET A 91 -4.37 -4.88 -3.42
CA MET A 91 -4.28 -3.71 -4.31
C MET A 91 -4.43 -4.12 -5.78
N MET A 92 -3.77 -5.20 -6.20
CA MET A 92 -3.89 -5.72 -7.57
C MET A 92 -5.31 -6.20 -7.92
N ARG A 93 -6.12 -6.61 -6.93
CA ARG A 93 -7.53 -6.96 -7.17
C ARG A 93 -8.36 -5.70 -7.36
N VAL A 94 -8.16 -4.68 -6.52
CA VAL A 94 -8.92 -3.41 -6.60
C VAL A 94 -8.62 -2.67 -7.90
N ILE A 95 -7.37 -2.65 -8.36
CA ILE A 95 -6.97 -2.01 -9.63
C ILE A 95 -7.62 -2.67 -10.86
N LYS A 96 -8.04 -3.94 -10.75
CA LYS A 96 -8.65 -4.71 -11.84
C LYS A 96 -10.18 -4.61 -11.88
N LEU A 97 -10.81 -4.04 -10.86
CA LEU A 97 -12.25 -3.77 -10.83
C LEU A 97 -12.57 -2.60 -11.79
#